data_AF-B8AS19-F1
#
_entry.id   AF-B8AS19-F1
#
_cell.length_a   1.000
_cell.length_b   1.000
_cell.length_c   1.000
_cell.angle_alpha   90.00
_cell.angle_beta   90.00
_cell.angle_gamma   90.00
#
_symmetry.space_group_name_H-M   'P 1'
#
loop_
_entity.id
_entity.type
_entity.pdbx_description
1 polymer ?
#
loop_
_entity_poly.entity_id
_entity_poly.type
_entity_poly.pdbx_seq_one_letter_code
_entity_poly.pdbx_strand_id
1 'polypeptide(L)'
;MGGVHFRFNAKNTPFRFSDVYNKFTVIGCNTLAYIADDGGTGYQSGCFSQCRDLSGLVDGSCSGMGCCQTTIPRGMYYYNVTFDKRFNTSQISRFGRCSYAVLMEAASFNFSTTYINTTKFNGTNGGRVPMVIDWAIREKSCDIAKQNMTSYACV
;
A
#
# COMPACT_ATOMS: atom_id res chain seq x y z
N MET A 1 14.12 -7.49 -16.62
CA MET A 1 13.79 -6.68 -15.42
C MET A 1 12.30 -6.84 -15.15
N GLY A 2 11.94 -7.86 -14.38
CA GLY A 2 10.55 -8.20 -14.08
C GLY A 2 10.02 -7.32 -12.96
N GLY A 3 9.05 -6.46 -13.24
CA GLY A 3 8.26 -5.83 -12.19
C GLY A 3 7.46 -6.92 -11.48
N VAL A 4 7.61 -7.04 -10.17
CA VAL A 4 6.79 -7.96 -9.39
C VAL A 4 5.39 -7.37 -9.32
N HIS A 5 4.46 -7.98 -10.05
CA HIS A 5 3.04 -7.68 -9.90
C HIS A 5 2.57 -8.26 -8.56
N PHE A 6 2.32 -7.39 -7.59
CA PHE A 6 1.75 -7.80 -6.32
C PHE A 6 0.23 -7.63 -6.38
N ARG A 7 -0.50 -8.63 -5.88
CA ARG A 7 -1.96 -8.58 -5.76
C ARG A 7 -2.39 -9.24 -4.46
N PHE A 8 -3.40 -8.67 -3.81
CA PHE A 8 -4.08 -9.28 -2.68
C PHE A 8 -5.57 -9.36 -2.98
N ASN A 9 -6.16 -10.55 -2.77
CA ASN A 9 -7.58 -10.78 -3.00
C ASN A 9 -8.24 -11.31 -1.71
N ALA A 10 -9.03 -10.46 -1.06
CA ALA A 10 -9.87 -10.81 0.08
C ALA A 10 -11.35 -10.98 -0.32
N LYS A 11 -11.67 -11.04 -1.62
CA LYS A 11 -13.03 -11.23 -2.11
C LYS A 11 -13.59 -12.56 -1.57
N ASN A 12 -14.87 -12.56 -1.22
CA ASN A 12 -15.57 -13.69 -0.58
C ASN A 12 -15.05 -14.06 0.82
N THR A 13 -14.32 -13.17 1.49
CA THR A 13 -13.98 -13.31 2.90
C THR A 13 -14.68 -12.23 3.73
N PRO A 14 -14.75 -12.37 5.07
CA PRO A 14 -15.23 -11.32 5.97
C PRO A 14 -14.36 -10.05 6.01
N PHE A 15 -13.22 -10.05 5.32
CA PHE A 15 -12.16 -9.05 5.43
C PHE A 15 -12.24 -7.97 4.36
N ARG A 16 -11.91 -6.73 4.72
CA ARG A 16 -11.65 -5.62 3.78
C ARG A 16 -10.43 -4.82 4.22
N PHE A 17 -9.79 -4.11 3.30
CA PHE A 17 -8.69 -3.21 3.68
C PHE A 17 -9.25 -1.99 4.38
N SER A 18 -8.66 -1.62 5.51
CA SER A 18 -9.07 -0.42 6.24
C SER A 18 -8.61 0.84 5.47
N ASP A 19 -9.56 1.65 5.01
CA ASP A 19 -9.30 2.94 4.34
C ASP A 19 -8.79 4.02 5.30
N VAL A 20 -9.06 3.85 6.60
CA VAL A 20 -8.67 4.79 7.66
C VAL A 20 -7.20 4.62 8.02
N TYR A 21 -6.74 3.38 8.16
CA TYR A 21 -5.42 3.09 8.72
C TYR A 21 -4.37 2.80 7.66
N ASN A 22 -4.74 2.33 6.47
CA ASN A 22 -3.77 2.02 5.43
C ASN A 22 -3.58 3.17 4.45
N LYS A 23 -2.35 3.31 3.97
CA LYS A 23 -2.01 4.16 2.83
C LYS A 23 -1.20 3.38 1.82
N PHE A 24 -1.50 3.60 0.54
CA PHE A 24 -0.63 3.14 -0.53
C PHE A 24 0.60 4.04 -0.54
N THR A 25 1.77 3.45 -0.29
CA THR A 25 3.04 4.13 -0.10
C THR A 25 4.01 3.69 -1.19
N VAL A 26 4.62 4.66 -1.87
CA VAL A 26 5.68 4.42 -2.85
C VAL A 26 6.96 5.07 -2.38
N ILE A 27 8.05 4.30 -2.41
CA ILE A 27 9.38 4.71 -1.95
C ILE A 27 10.36 4.54 -3.11
N GLY A 28 11.09 5.60 -3.41
CA GLY A 28 12.09 5.64 -4.47
C GLY A 28 12.17 7.01 -5.11
N CYS A 29 13.13 7.16 -6.01
CA CYS A 29 13.33 8.39 -6.79
C CYS A 29 12.97 8.14 -8.25
N ASN A 30 12.28 9.10 -8.88
CA ASN A 30 11.79 8.99 -10.25
C ASN A 30 10.96 7.71 -10.47
N THR A 31 10.01 7.47 -9.58
CA THR A 31 9.22 6.24 -9.55
C THR A 31 7.73 6.55 -9.44
N LEU A 32 6.94 5.88 -10.26
CA LEU A 32 5.49 5.93 -10.27
C LEU A 32 4.97 4.50 -10.15
N ALA A 33 4.15 4.26 -9.14
CA ALA A 33 3.37 3.04 -9.03
C ALA A 33 1.89 3.35 -8.95
N TYR A 34 1.09 2.44 -9.48
CA TYR A 34 -0.35 2.46 -9.42
C TYR A 34 -0.86 1.36 -8.48
N ILE A 35 -1.96 1.68 -7.82
CA ILE A 35 -2.80 0.72 -7.11
C ILE A 35 -4.18 0.74 -7.78
N ALA A 36 -4.72 -0.44 -8.10
CA ALA A 36 -6.05 -0.55 -8.68
C ALA A 36 -6.84 -1.70 -8.05
N ASP A 37 -8.15 -1.51 -7.96
CA ASP A 37 -9.11 -2.54 -7.58
C ASP A 37 -9.55 -3.35 -8.83
N ASP A 38 -9.98 -4.60 -8.63
CA ASP A 38 -10.49 -5.47 -9.69
C ASP A 38 -12.01 -5.43 -9.70
N GLY A 39 -12.55 -4.42 -10.38
CA GLY A 39 -13.96 -4.35 -10.78
C GLY A 39 -14.98 -4.08 -9.67
N GLY A 40 -14.56 -3.88 -8.41
CA GLY A 40 -15.48 -3.55 -7.31
C GLY A 40 -15.89 -2.07 -7.29
N THR A 41 -14.92 -1.18 -7.36
CA THR A 41 -15.11 0.28 -7.23
C THR A 41 -14.73 1.08 -8.48
N GLY A 42 -14.04 0.46 -9.44
CA GLY A 42 -13.40 1.16 -10.55
C GLY A 42 -12.22 2.05 -10.10
N TYR A 43 -11.77 1.89 -8.86
CA TYR A 43 -10.70 2.70 -8.30
C TYR A 43 -9.35 2.35 -8.93
N GLN A 44 -8.69 3.40 -9.40
CA GLN A 44 -7.28 3.38 -9.75
C GLN A 44 -6.67 4.67 -9.21
N SER A 45 -5.55 4.55 -8.51
CA SER A 45 -4.76 5.69 -8.07
C SER A 45 -3.29 5.45 -8.38
N GLY A 46 -2.53 6.53 -8.37
CA GLY A 46 -1.10 6.54 -8.61
C GLY A 46 -0.38 7.36 -7.56
N CYS A 47 0.87 7.00 -7.32
CA CYS A 47 1.72 7.71 -6.39
C CYS A 47 3.09 7.90 -7.05
N PHE A 48 3.44 9.16 -7.28
CA PHE A 48 4.70 9.56 -7.89
C PHE A 48 5.65 10.16 -6.86
N SER A 49 6.92 9.76 -6.92
CA SER A 49 8.00 10.33 -6.13
C SER A 49 9.19 10.69 -7.02
N GLN A 50 9.73 11.90 -6.83
CA GLN A 50 10.86 12.43 -7.57
C GLN A 50 11.98 12.86 -6.63
N CYS A 51 13.23 12.71 -7.07
CA CYS A 51 14.38 13.30 -6.39
C CYS A 51 15.29 13.94 -7.44
N ARG A 52 15.89 15.08 -7.11
CA ARG A 52 17.00 15.64 -7.90
C ARG A 52 18.32 15.06 -7.44
N ASP A 53 18.50 14.98 -6.13
CA ASP A 53 19.64 14.40 -5.42
C ASP A 53 19.19 13.88 -4.05
N LEU A 54 20.11 13.32 -3.26
CA LEU A 54 19.82 12.81 -1.92
C LEU A 54 19.75 13.93 -0.85
N SER A 55 20.22 15.14 -1.15
CA SER A 55 20.32 16.23 -0.17
C SER A 55 18.96 16.85 0.17
N GLY A 56 18.00 16.77 -0.75
CA GLY A 56 16.63 17.21 -0.53
C GLY A 56 15.74 16.20 0.21
N LEU A 57 16.25 15.01 0.55
CA LEU A 57 15.50 14.00 1.28
C LEU A 57 15.52 14.28 2.78
N VAL A 58 14.37 14.12 3.43
CA VAL A 58 14.22 14.41 4.86
C VAL A 58 13.58 13.19 5.53
N ASP A 59 14.22 12.63 6.55
CA ASP A 59 13.65 11.55 7.34
C ASP A 59 12.27 11.97 7.90
N GLY A 60 11.31 11.04 7.87
CA GLY A 60 9.92 11.26 8.25
C GLY A 60 9.06 12.05 7.27
N SER A 61 9.64 12.63 6.23
CA SER A 61 8.86 13.29 5.16
C SER A 61 8.39 12.28 4.11
N CYS A 62 7.14 12.40 3.67
CA CYS A 62 6.58 11.60 2.57
C CYS A 62 5.62 12.43 1.70
N SER A 63 6.15 13.53 1.16
CA SER A 63 5.38 14.54 0.42
C SER A 63 5.80 14.66 -1.06
N GLY A 64 6.27 13.59 -1.67
CA GLY A 64 6.63 13.50 -3.09
C GLY A 64 8.14 13.48 -3.38
N MET A 65 8.99 13.71 -2.37
CA MET A 65 10.45 13.55 -2.49
C MET A 65 10.90 12.27 -1.80
N GLY A 66 11.36 11.29 -2.58
CA GLY A 66 11.76 9.96 -2.11
C GLY A 66 10.61 9.07 -1.63
N CYS A 67 9.51 9.66 -1.18
CA CYS A 67 8.33 8.96 -0.71
C CYS A 67 7.05 9.71 -1.09
N CYS A 68 6.01 8.98 -1.45
CA CYS A 68 4.67 9.52 -1.57
C CYS A 68 3.64 8.54 -0.96
N GLN A 69 2.49 9.08 -0.55
CA GLN A 69 1.37 8.32 -0.05
C GLN A 69 0.05 8.77 -0.69
N THR A 70 -0.86 7.82 -0.89
CA THR A 70 -2.26 8.09 -1.28
C THR A 70 -3.21 7.20 -0.50
N THR A 71 -4.43 7.69 -0.29
CA THR A 71 -5.51 6.99 0.41
C THR A 71 -6.22 6.02 -0.54
N ILE A 72 -6.74 4.93 0.01
CA ILE A 72 -7.60 3.97 -0.70
C ILE A 72 -9.08 4.28 -0.42
N PRO A 73 -10.01 3.88 -1.30
CA PRO A 73 -11.44 4.06 -1.04
C PRO A 73 -11.96 3.04 -0.04
N ARG A 74 -13.11 3.36 0.57
CA ARG A 74 -13.88 2.42 1.38
C ARG A 74 -14.34 1.22 0.58
N GLY A 75 -14.35 0.06 1.24
CA GLY A 75 -14.93 -1.16 0.65
C GLY A 75 -14.03 -1.82 -0.39
N MET A 76 -12.71 -1.57 -0.34
CA MET A 76 -11.75 -2.28 -1.17
C MET A 76 -11.47 -3.67 -0.58
N TYR A 77 -11.69 -4.73 -1.37
CA TYR A 77 -11.42 -6.15 -1.00
C TYR A 77 -10.29 -6.75 -1.84
N TYR A 78 -9.95 -6.09 -2.94
CA TYR A 78 -8.89 -6.49 -3.83
C TYR A 78 -8.01 -5.28 -4.12
N TYR A 79 -6.71 -5.50 -4.28
CA TYR A 79 -5.88 -4.56 -5.03
C TYR A 79 -4.79 -5.28 -5.79
N ASN A 80 -4.34 -4.66 -6.86
CA ASN A 80 -3.07 -4.94 -7.51
C ASN A 80 -2.17 -3.70 -7.47
N VAL A 81 -0.87 -3.93 -7.53
CA VAL A 81 0.15 -2.89 -7.60
C VAL A 81 1.00 -3.10 -8.83
N THR A 82 1.25 -2.02 -9.57
CA THR A 82 2.09 -2.02 -10.76
C THR A 82 2.99 -0.80 -10.80
N PHE A 83 4.25 -0.96 -11.22
CA PHE A 83 5.11 0.17 -11.54
C PHE A 83 4.91 0.60 -13.00
N ASP A 84 4.90 1.91 -13.25
CA ASP A 84 4.86 2.44 -14.60
C ASP A 84 6.19 2.17 -15.31
N LYS A 85 6.16 1.29 -16.31
CA LYS A 85 7.34 0.88 -17.08
C LYS A 85 7.92 2.00 -17.94
N ARG A 86 7.18 3.09 -18.15
CA ARG A 86 7.63 4.25 -18.95
C ARG A 86 8.59 5.14 -18.17
N PHE A 87 8.64 5.02 -16.84
CA PHE A 87 9.58 5.78 -16.04
C PHE A 87 10.98 5.18 -16.16
N ASN A 88 11.90 5.99 -16.68
CA ASN A 88 13.27 5.57 -16.88
C ASN A 88 14.00 5.44 -15.53
N THR A 89 14.15 4.21 -15.06
CA THR A 89 14.82 3.90 -13.80
C THR A 89 16.35 3.83 -13.93
N SER A 90 16.93 4.07 -15.10
CA SER A 90 18.40 4.09 -15.27
C SER A 90 19.09 5.12 -14.37
N GLN A 91 18.43 6.26 -14.12
CA GLN A 91 18.92 7.27 -13.18
C GLN A 91 18.77 6.87 -11.71
N ILE A 92 17.93 5.86 -11.40
CA ILE A 92 17.79 5.33 -10.03
C ILE A 92 19.12 4.76 -9.57
N SER A 93 19.94 4.18 -10.46
CA SER A 93 21.29 3.65 -10.13
C SER A 93 22.19 4.64 -9.39
N ARG A 94 21.99 5.95 -9.57
CA ARG A 94 22.69 7.03 -8.84
C ARG A 94 22.23 7.18 -7.39
N PHE A 95 21.01 6.76 -7.10
CA PHE A 95 20.33 6.90 -5.80
C PHE A 95 20.13 5.58 -5.07
N GLY A 96 20.04 4.44 -5.75
CA GLY A 96 19.73 3.11 -5.23
C GLY A 96 19.46 2.12 -6.38
N ARG A 97 19.09 0.86 -6.11
CA ARG A 97 18.70 -0.08 -7.18
C ARG A 97 17.23 -0.48 -7.17
N CYS A 98 16.50 -0.08 -6.13
CA CYS A 98 15.15 -0.55 -5.87
C CYS A 98 14.18 0.61 -5.69
N SER A 99 12.95 0.39 -6.09
CA SER A 99 11.80 1.16 -5.65
C SER A 99 10.80 0.20 -5.03
N TYR A 100 10.00 0.71 -4.10
CA TYR A 100 9.05 -0.08 -3.34
C TYR A 100 7.67 0.53 -3.47
N ALA A 101 6.65 -0.31 -3.53
CA ALA A 101 5.26 0.10 -3.57
C ALA A 101 4.46 -0.89 -2.73
N VAL A 102 3.81 -0.40 -1.68
CA VAL A 102 3.13 -1.22 -0.67
C VAL A 102 1.85 -0.55 -0.20
N LEU A 103 0.83 -1.36 0.13
CA LEU A 103 -0.27 -0.92 0.96
C LEU A 103 0.06 -1.29 2.40
N MET A 104 0.22 -0.31 3.29
CA MET A 104 0.61 -0.57 4.67
C MET A 104 -0.07 0.39 5.65
N GLU A 105 -0.06 0.00 6.92
CA GLU A 105 -0.53 0.84 8.02
C GLU A 105 0.31 2.13 8.10
N ALA A 106 -0.37 3.27 8.03
CA ALA A 106 0.28 4.57 8.00
C ALA A 106 1.03 4.89 9.30
N ALA A 107 0.51 4.49 10.45
CA ALA A 107 1.14 4.73 11.76
C ALA A 107 2.43 3.91 11.96
N SER A 108 2.54 2.76 11.28
CA SER A 108 3.72 1.90 11.31
C SER A 108 4.81 2.31 10.30
N PHE A 109 4.55 3.35 9.49
CA PHE A 109 5.49 3.84 8.49
C PHE A 109 6.11 5.16 8.91
N ASN A 110 7.44 5.19 8.99
CA ASN A 110 8.22 6.42 9.06
C ASN A 110 9.29 6.36 7.96
N PHE A 111 9.29 7.34 7.05
CA PHE A 111 10.23 7.36 5.94
C PHE A 111 11.66 7.52 6.47
N SER A 112 12.60 6.77 5.90
CA SER A 112 14.03 6.99 6.10
C SER A 112 14.72 7.17 4.76
N THR A 113 15.59 8.16 4.68
CA THR A 113 16.47 8.41 3.53
C THR A 113 17.27 7.16 3.14
N THR A 114 17.61 6.30 4.11
CA THR A 114 18.30 5.02 3.88
C THR A 114 17.50 4.05 3.02
N TYR A 115 16.17 4.18 2.94
CA TYR A 115 15.33 3.35 2.06
C TYR A 115 15.53 3.65 0.58
N ILE A 116 16.13 4.79 0.24
CA ILE A 116 16.40 5.18 -1.15
C ILE A 116 17.68 4.52 -1.67
N ASN A 117 18.76 4.56 -0.88
CA ASN A 117 20.10 4.15 -1.31
C ASN A 117 20.57 2.79 -0.84
N THR A 118 19.76 2.11 -0.02
CA THR A 118 20.03 0.74 0.43
C THR A 118 18.83 -0.16 0.21
N THR A 119 19.00 -1.46 0.47
CA THR A 119 17.90 -2.43 0.50
C THR A 119 17.22 -2.54 1.86
N LYS A 120 17.48 -1.61 2.79
CA LYS A 120 17.02 -1.69 4.19
C LYS A 120 15.51 -1.84 4.32
N PHE A 121 14.72 -1.17 3.48
CA PHE A 121 13.26 -1.31 3.52
C PHE A 121 12.84 -2.76 3.25
N ASN A 122 13.40 -3.39 2.20
CA ASN A 122 13.14 -4.79 1.88
C ASN A 122 13.81 -5.78 2.86
N GLY A 123 14.94 -5.41 3.46
CA GLY A 123 15.60 -6.22 4.48
C GLY A 123 14.85 -6.26 5.81
N THR A 124 14.10 -5.22 6.13
CA THR A 124 13.30 -5.12 7.36
C THR A 124 12.15 -6.12 7.29
N ASN A 125 12.00 -6.96 8.33
CA ASN A 125 10.95 -7.98 8.44
C ASN A 125 10.82 -8.89 7.20
N GLY A 126 11.92 -9.12 6.47
CA GLY A 126 11.91 -9.94 5.24
C GLY A 126 11.05 -9.37 4.12
N GLY A 127 10.91 -8.04 4.04
CA GLY A 127 10.14 -7.34 3.00
C GLY A 127 8.64 -7.32 3.27
N ARG A 128 8.22 -7.69 4.47
CA ARG A 128 6.82 -7.66 4.91
C ARG A 128 6.54 -6.37 5.67
N VAL A 129 5.34 -5.83 5.46
CA VAL A 129 4.86 -4.62 6.10
C VAL A 129 3.53 -4.89 6.81
N PRO A 130 3.25 -4.22 7.93
CA PRO A 130 1.95 -4.31 8.59
C PRO A 130 0.86 -3.69 7.72
N MET A 131 -0.31 -4.33 7.67
CA MET A 131 -1.49 -3.86 6.96
C MET A 131 -2.71 -4.14 7.82
N VAL A 132 -3.58 -3.14 7.98
CA VAL A 132 -4.79 -3.25 8.80
C VAL A 132 -5.96 -3.74 7.97
N ILE A 133 -6.67 -4.74 8.47
CA ILE A 133 -7.84 -5.31 7.81
C ILE A 133 -9.02 -5.15 8.75
N ASP A 134 -10.11 -4.56 8.26
CA ASP A 134 -11.38 -4.59 8.97
C ASP A 134 -12.07 -5.92 8.67
N TRP A 135 -12.78 -6.48 9.65
CA TRP A 135 -13.55 -7.70 9.49
C TRP A 135 -14.98 -7.52 9.98
N ALA A 136 -15.94 -8.19 9.33
CA ALA A 136 -17.33 -8.25 9.78
C ALA A 136 -18.00 -9.53 9.30
N ILE A 137 -18.84 -10.15 10.15
CA ILE A 137 -19.66 -11.30 9.76
C ILE A 137 -20.88 -10.77 9.00
N ARG A 138 -21.01 -11.13 7.71
CA ARG A 138 -22.03 -10.57 6.81
C ARG A 138 -23.05 -11.57 6.25
N GLU A 139 -23.02 -12.83 6.69
CA GLU A 139 -23.94 -13.85 6.18
C GLU A 139 -25.41 -13.59 6.55
N LYS A 140 -25.67 -12.91 7.67
CA LYS A 140 -27.01 -12.61 8.17
C LYS A 140 -27.09 -11.15 8.64
N SER A 141 -28.24 -10.51 8.47
CA SER A 141 -28.47 -9.20 9.10
C SER A 141 -28.47 -9.35 10.62
N CYS A 142 -28.15 -8.28 11.33
CA CYS A 142 -28.15 -8.31 12.79
C CYS A 142 -29.53 -8.61 13.37
N ASP A 143 -30.61 -8.24 12.67
CA ASP A 143 -31.98 -8.58 13.06
C ASP A 143 -32.25 -10.09 12.99
N ILE A 144 -31.70 -10.77 11.97
CA ILE A 144 -31.77 -12.23 11.86
C ILE A 144 -30.84 -12.89 12.88
N ALA A 145 -29.65 -12.34 13.10
CA ALA A 145 -28.69 -12.89 14.05
C ALA A 145 -29.21 -12.88 15.49
N LYS A 146 -30.05 -11.91 15.88
CA LYS A 146 -30.71 -11.85 17.19
C LYS A 146 -31.60 -13.07 17.48
N GLN A 147 -32.07 -13.78 16.45
CA GLN A 147 -32.88 -14.98 16.64
C GLN A 147 -32.08 -16.16 17.23
N ASN A 148 -30.75 -16.14 17.13
CA ASN A 148 -29.88 -17.11 17.79
C ASN A 148 -28.84 -16.40 18.67
N MET A 149 -29.23 -16.11 19.92
CA MET A 149 -28.40 -15.40 20.89
C MET A 149 -27.09 -16.13 21.23
N THR A 150 -27.01 -17.46 21.05
CA THR A 150 -25.78 -18.21 21.31
C THR A 150 -24.66 -17.92 20.30
N SER A 151 -25.01 -17.42 19.10
CA SER A 151 -24.06 -17.06 18.04
C SER A 151 -24.12 -15.57 17.67
N TYR A 152 -24.77 -14.73 18.49
CA TYR A 152 -24.92 -13.31 18.20
C TYR A 152 -23.61 -12.56 18.41
N ALA A 153 -23.17 -11.83 17.38
CA ALA A 153 -21.87 -11.16 17.36
C ALA A 153 -21.90 -9.74 16.74
N CYS A 154 -23.10 -9.18 16.50
CA CYS A 154 -23.20 -7.80 16.05
C CYS A 154 -22.91 -6.82 17.20
N VAL A 155 -22.24 -5.71 16.87
CA VAL A 155 -21.80 -4.65 17.80
C VAL A 155 -22.33 -3.30 17.34
#